data_AF-A0A961XF57-F1
#
_entry.id   AF-A0A961XF57-F1
#
_cell.length_a   1.000
_cell.length_b   1.000
_cell.length_c   1.000
_cell.angle_alpha   90.00
_cell.angle_beta   90.00
_cell.angle_gamma   90.00
#
_symmetry.space_group_name_H-M   'P 1'
#
loop_
_entity.id
_entity.type
_entity.pdbx_description
1 polymer ?
#
loop_
_entity_poly.entity_id
_entity_poly.type
_entity_poly.pdbx_seq_one_letter_code
_entity_poly.pdbx_strand_id
1 'polypeptide(L)'
;ARDLPIFGVCLGLQALAEAYGGELRHLATPMHGKPSRIRVLEPGVVFSGLGKEVTVGRYHSIFADPATLPRDFTITAESEDGTIMGIEHAKEPVAAVQFHPESI
;
A
#
# COMPACT_ATOMS: atom_id res chain seq x y z
N ALA A 1 18.14 8.21 8.23
CA ALA A 1 17.09 7.64 9.10
C ALA A 1 17.74 7.11 10.38
N ARG A 2 16.99 6.88 11.47
CA ARG A 2 17.53 6.37 12.76
C ARG A 2 17.57 4.82 12.85
N ASP A 3 17.61 4.11 11.72
CA ASP A 3 17.46 2.64 11.62
C ASP A 3 16.25 2.08 12.40
N LEU A 4 15.18 2.89 12.48
CA LEU A 4 13.92 2.47 13.10
C LEU A 4 12.98 1.94 12.03
N PRO A 5 12.18 0.89 12.33
CA PRO A 5 11.11 0.45 11.45
C PRO A 5 10.14 1.58 11.12
N ILE A 6 9.71 1.64 9.86
CA ILE A 6 8.75 2.62 9.36
C ILE A 6 7.51 1.88 8.84
N PHE A 7 6.35 2.31 9.32
CA PHE A 7 5.07 1.87 8.79
C PHE A 7 4.27 3.06 8.25
N GLY A 8 4.05 3.09 6.94
CA GLY A 8 3.29 4.14 6.26
C GLY A 8 1.82 3.78 6.09
N VAL A 9 0.92 4.72 6.38
CA VAL A 9 -0.53 4.55 6.18
C VAL A 9 -1.06 5.65 5.27
N CYS A 10 -1.81 5.29 4.23
CA CYS A 10 -2.43 6.21 3.28
C CYS A 10 -1.41 7.18 2.65
N LEU A 11 -1.38 8.45 3.07
CA LEU A 11 -0.36 9.41 2.64
C LEU A 11 1.05 8.96 3.00
N GLY A 12 1.22 8.15 4.07
CA GLY A 12 2.50 7.55 4.42
C GLY A 12 3.03 6.59 3.35
N LEU A 13 2.16 5.79 2.71
CA LEU A 13 2.57 4.96 1.58
C LEU A 13 2.99 5.84 0.39
N GLN A 14 2.22 6.88 0.10
CA GLN A 14 2.49 7.80 -1.01
C GLN A 14 3.83 8.52 -0.82
N ALA A 15 4.08 9.04 0.38
CA ALA A 15 5.33 9.68 0.73
C ALA A 15 6.52 8.72 0.63
N LEU A 16 6.35 7.45 1.02
CA LEU A 16 7.40 6.43 0.86
C LEU A 16 7.63 6.12 -0.62
N ALA A 17 6.59 5.96 -1.42
CA ALA A 17 6.75 5.72 -2.86
C ALA A 17 7.54 6.87 -3.52
N GLU A 18 7.17 8.13 -3.26
CA GLU A 18 7.90 9.29 -3.81
C GLU A 18 9.33 9.42 -3.25
N ALA A 19 9.53 9.21 -1.95
CA ALA A 19 10.84 9.32 -1.31
C ALA A 19 11.87 8.33 -1.89
N TYR A 20 11.42 7.17 -2.36
CA TYR A 20 12.27 6.17 -3.02
C TYR A 20 12.28 6.31 -4.55
N GLY A 21 11.62 7.33 -5.12
CA GLY A 21 11.67 7.67 -6.55
C GLY A 21 10.56 7.11 -7.42
N GLY A 22 9.49 6.58 -6.82
CA GLY A 22 8.24 6.28 -7.54
C GLY A 22 7.38 7.52 -7.79
N GLU A 23 6.38 7.38 -8.64
CA GLU A 23 5.41 8.42 -8.97
C GLU A 23 4.02 8.10 -8.41
N LEU A 24 3.19 9.14 -8.26
CA LEU A 24 1.80 9.03 -7.83
C LEU A 24 0.85 9.29 -9.00
N ARG A 25 -0.31 8.62 -8.98
CA ARG A 25 -1.37 8.78 -9.97
C ARG A 25 -2.72 8.95 -9.30
N HIS A 26 -3.67 9.49 -10.06
CA HIS A 26 -5.05 9.61 -9.62
C HIS A 26 -5.85 8.38 -10.05
N LEU A 27 -6.69 7.89 -9.15
CA LEU A 27 -7.69 6.88 -9.48
C LEU A 27 -8.64 7.43 -10.54
N ALA A 28 -9.07 6.57 -11.45
CA ALA A 28 -10.11 6.91 -12.43
C ALA A 28 -11.44 7.29 -11.73
N THR A 29 -11.73 6.65 -10.60
CA THR A 29 -12.87 6.98 -9.73
C THR A 29 -12.39 7.11 -8.28
N PRO A 30 -12.60 8.25 -7.60
CA PRO A 30 -12.23 8.41 -6.20
C PRO A 30 -12.97 7.43 -5.28
N MET A 31 -12.28 6.92 -4.25
CA MET A 31 -12.85 6.01 -3.25
C MET A 31 -12.84 6.67 -1.87
N HIS A 32 -14.02 7.04 -1.37
CA HIS A 32 -14.20 7.59 -0.02
C HIS A 32 -15.25 6.79 0.76
N GLY A 33 -14.82 6.15 1.85
CA GLY A 33 -15.71 5.43 2.77
C GLY A 33 -16.37 4.20 2.17
N LYS A 34 -15.75 3.59 1.15
CA LYS A 34 -16.26 2.39 0.51
C LYS A 34 -15.45 1.17 0.96
N PRO A 35 -16.11 0.09 1.43
CA PRO A 35 -15.43 -1.18 1.62
C PRO A 35 -14.93 -1.66 0.26
N SER A 36 -13.70 -2.16 0.25
CA SER A 36 -13.07 -2.73 -0.93
C SER A 36 -12.37 -4.01 -0.56
N ARG A 37 -12.49 -5.00 -1.44
CA ARG A 37 -11.80 -6.26 -1.31
C ARG A 37 -10.41 -6.10 -1.91
N ILE A 38 -9.40 -6.47 -1.13
CA ILE A 38 -8.00 -6.47 -1.56
C ILE A 38 -7.48 -7.89 -1.54
N ARG A 39 -6.63 -8.20 -2.52
CA ARG A 39 -5.93 -9.46 -2.61
C ARG A 39 -4.55 -9.30 -2.00
N VAL A 40 -4.21 -10.18 -1.07
CA VAL A 40 -2.85 -10.34 -0.55
C VAL A 40 -2.07 -11.17 -1.57
N LEU A 41 -1.06 -10.55 -2.17
CA LEU A 41 -0.17 -11.18 -3.15
C LEU A 41 0.97 -11.90 -2.44
N GLU A 42 1.61 -11.18 -1.53
CA GLU A 42 2.70 -11.65 -0.68
C GLU A 42 2.41 -11.18 0.74
N PRO A 43 2.18 -12.07 1.72
CA PRO A 43 1.74 -11.67 3.04
C PRO A 43 2.71 -10.71 3.76
N GLY A 44 4.01 -10.84 3.51
CA GLY A 44 5.04 -10.04 4.14
C GLY A 44 4.90 -10.04 5.67
N VAL A 45 5.31 -8.94 6.30
CA VAL A 45 5.13 -8.73 7.74
C VAL A 45 3.72 -8.25 8.04
N VAL A 46 3.20 -7.31 7.24
CA VAL A 46 1.94 -6.59 7.53
C VAL A 46 0.70 -7.48 7.42
N PHE A 47 0.64 -8.37 6.43
CA PHE A 47 -0.51 -9.25 6.20
C PHE A 47 -0.27 -10.68 6.71
N SER A 48 0.79 -10.90 7.49
CA SER A 48 1.08 -12.19 8.09
C SER A 48 -0.10 -12.70 8.94
N GLY A 49 -0.48 -13.97 8.73
CA GLY A 49 -1.60 -14.60 9.41
C GLY A 49 -3.00 -14.21 8.90
N LEU A 50 -3.09 -13.32 7.90
CA LEU A 50 -4.35 -12.99 7.24
C LEU A 50 -4.63 -13.94 6.06
N GLY A 51 -5.89 -13.98 5.63
CA GLY A 51 -6.29 -14.70 4.42
C GLY A 51 -5.77 -14.04 3.15
N LYS A 52 -5.95 -14.70 2.00
CA LYS A 52 -5.58 -14.16 0.68
C LYS A 52 -6.39 -12.92 0.27
N GLU A 53 -7.44 -12.62 1.02
CA GLU A 53 -8.50 -11.69 0.70
C GLU A 53 -8.87 -10.95 1.98
N VAL A 54 -8.84 -9.62 1.96
CA VAL A 54 -9.16 -8.78 3.12
C VAL A 54 -10.12 -7.67 2.67
N THR A 55 -11.12 -7.36 3.50
CA THR A 55 -11.99 -6.21 3.27
C THR A 55 -11.44 -5.01 4.03
N VAL A 56 -11.22 -3.90 3.35
CA VAL A 56 -10.66 -2.66 3.92
C VAL A 56 -11.47 -1.44 3.50
N GLY A 57 -11.41 -0.37 4.30
CA GLY A 57 -11.96 0.93 3.92
C GLY A 57 -10.98 1.74 3.07
N ARG A 58 -11.42 2.20 1.89
CA ARG A 58 -10.64 3.13 1.03
C ARG A 58 -11.10 4.57 1.22
N TYR A 59 -10.14 5.48 1.39
CA TYR A 59 -10.37 6.91 1.60
C TYR A 59 -9.46 7.81 0.74
N HIS A 60 -8.97 7.31 -0.39
CA HIS A 60 -7.95 7.98 -1.19
C HIS A 60 -8.40 8.18 -2.65
N SER A 61 -7.88 9.25 -3.26
CA SER A 61 -8.00 9.57 -4.69
C SER A 61 -6.66 9.41 -5.43
N ILE A 62 -5.56 9.35 -4.68
CA ILE A 62 -4.19 9.22 -5.16
C ILE A 62 -3.64 7.84 -4.76
N PHE A 63 -2.78 7.26 -5.58
CA PHE A 63 -2.10 5.99 -5.30
C PHE A 63 -0.70 5.97 -5.93
N ALA A 64 0.18 5.09 -5.45
CA ALA A 64 1.50 4.88 -6.04
C ALA A 64 1.39 4.12 -7.37
N ASP A 65 2.08 4.61 -8.42
CA ASP A 65 2.07 4.00 -9.75
C ASP A 65 2.89 2.69 -9.77
N PRO A 66 2.26 1.53 -10.03
CA PRO A 66 2.99 0.26 -10.13
C PRO A 66 4.10 0.27 -11.18
N ALA A 67 3.97 1.08 -12.24
CA ALA A 67 4.96 1.11 -13.32
C ALA A 67 6.26 1.81 -12.92
N THR A 68 6.21 2.67 -11.89
CA THR A 68 7.37 3.47 -11.45
C THR A 68 7.85 3.10 -10.05
N LEU A 69 7.11 2.26 -9.33
CA LEU A 69 7.53 1.79 -8.01
C LEU A 69 8.91 1.12 -8.10
N PRO A 70 9.89 1.54 -7.28
CA PRO A 70 11.23 0.97 -7.30
C PRO A 70 11.21 -0.54 -7.04
N ARG A 71 12.11 -1.27 -7.72
CA ARG A 71 12.21 -2.74 -7.64
C ARG A 71 12.60 -3.27 -6.27
N ASP A 72 13.10 -2.39 -5.40
CA ASP A 72 13.40 -2.74 -4.01
C ASP A 72 12.12 -2.86 -3.15
N PHE A 73 10.95 -2.50 -3.67
CA PHE A 73 9.66 -2.79 -3.04
C PHE A 73 8.95 -3.97 -3.68
N THR A 74 8.42 -4.85 -2.83
CA THR A 74 7.43 -5.85 -3.21
C THR A 74 6.03 -5.27 -3.01
N ILE A 75 5.15 -5.40 -4.01
CA ILE A 75 3.73 -5.11 -3.86
C ILE A 75 3.10 -6.29 -3.11
N THR A 76 2.69 -6.06 -1.86
CA THR A 76 2.18 -7.11 -0.97
C THR A 76 0.68 -7.29 -1.07
N ALA A 77 -0.05 -6.24 -1.46
CA ALA A 77 -1.48 -6.29 -1.69
C ALA A 77 -1.94 -5.32 -2.79
N GLU A 78 -3.04 -5.67 -3.46
CA GLU A 78 -3.69 -4.85 -4.49
C GLU A 78 -5.22 -4.96 -4.41
N SER A 79 -5.95 -3.95 -4.90
CA SER A 79 -7.41 -4.05 -5.12
C SER A 79 -7.75 -4.61 -6.50
N GLU A 80 -9.02 -4.95 -6.70
CA GLU A 80 -9.53 -5.49 -7.97
C GLU A 80 -9.25 -4.60 -9.20
N ASP A 81 -9.11 -3.29 -9.00
CA ASP A 81 -8.78 -2.31 -10.04
C ASP A 81 -7.26 -2.18 -10.30
N GLY A 82 -6.43 -3.03 -9.69
CA GLY A 82 -4.97 -3.03 -9.83
C GLY A 82 -4.27 -1.92 -9.04
N THR A 83 -4.97 -1.22 -8.14
CA THR A 83 -4.34 -0.22 -7.27
C THR A 83 -3.47 -0.91 -6.23
N ILE A 84 -2.27 -0.36 -5.98
CA ILE A 84 -1.40 -0.80 -4.89
C ILE A 84 -2.08 -0.53 -3.55
N MET A 85 -2.21 -1.59 -2.74
CA MET A 85 -2.83 -1.53 -1.40
C MET A 85 -1.84 -1.83 -0.29
N GLY A 86 -0.70 -2.47 -0.60
CA GLY A 86 0.40 -2.67 0.33
C GLY A 86 1.74 -2.77 -0.39
N ILE A 87 2.80 -2.26 0.24
CA ILE A 87 4.19 -2.39 -0.20
C ILE A 87 5.09 -2.75 0.98
N GLU A 88 6.17 -3.47 0.71
CA GLU A 88 7.21 -3.79 1.69
C GLU A 88 8.59 -3.75 1.03
N HIS A 89 9.55 -3.10 1.67
CA HIS A 89 10.91 -2.98 1.15
C HIS A 89 11.68 -4.29 1.37
N ALA A 90 12.43 -4.74 0.37
CA ALA A 90 13.08 -6.04 0.37
C ALA A 90 14.24 -6.15 1.39
N LYS A 91 14.81 -5.02 1.81
CA LYS A 91 16.03 -4.97 2.65
C LYS A 91 15.93 -4.09 3.89
N GLU A 92 14.98 -3.17 3.92
CA GLU A 92 14.84 -2.17 4.99
C GLU A 92 13.55 -2.47 5.74
N PRO A 93 13.46 -2.15 7.04
CA PRO A 93 12.25 -2.39 7.84
C PRO A 93 11.16 -1.36 7.52
N VAL A 94 10.76 -1.27 6.26
CA VAL A 94 9.81 -0.31 5.73
C VAL A 94 8.65 -1.06 5.09
N ALA A 95 7.45 -0.84 5.60
CA ALA A 95 6.23 -1.35 5.02
C ALA A 95 5.17 -0.25 4.99
N ALA A 96 4.20 -0.36 4.09
CA ALA A 96 3.12 0.60 4.04
C ALA A 96 1.84 0.01 3.45
N VAL A 97 0.71 0.63 3.80
CA VAL A 97 -0.60 0.32 3.25
C VAL A 97 -1.32 1.57 2.77
N GLN A 98 -2.12 1.44 1.72
CA GLN A 98 -2.85 2.59 1.12
C GLN A 98 -4.19 2.86 1.83
N PHE A 99 -4.77 1.83 2.44
CA PHE A 99 -6.00 1.92 3.23
C PHE A 99 -5.69 2.35 4.67
N HIS A 100 -6.74 2.62 5.45
CA HIS A 100 -6.64 2.94 6.87
C HIS A 100 -6.93 1.67 7.69
N PRO A 101 -5.90 0.90 8.13
CA PRO A 101 -6.11 -0.32 8.92
C PRO A 101 -6.76 -0.06 10.28
N GLU A 102 -6.74 1.18 10.75
CA GLU A 102 -7.39 1.62 11.98
C GLU A 102 -8.90 1.87 11.83
N SER A 103 -9.43 1.90 10.60
CA SER A 103 -10.83 2.22 10.29
C SER A 103 -11.58 1.01 9.72
N ILE A 104 -12.79 0.75 10.23
CA ILE A 104 -13.73 -0.29 9.76
C ILE A 104 -14.82 0.32 8.89
#